data_AF-A0A1Q5SX62-F1
#
_entry.id   AF-A0A1Q5SX62-F1
#
_cell.length_a   1.000
_cell.length_b   1.000
_cell.length_c   1.000
_cell.angle_alpha   90.00
_cell.angle_beta   90.00
_cell.angle_gamma   90.00
#
_symmetry.space_group_name_H-M   'P 1'
#
loop_
_entity.id
_entity.type
_entity.pdbx_description
1 polymer ?
#
loop_
_entity_poly.entity_id
_entity_poly.type
_entity_poly.pdbx_seq_one_letter_code
_entity_poly.pdbx_strand_id
1 'polypeptide(L)'
;MTRFGNDEPARRLIAAQDSFWCRLCLWGLQIRTSIVNYLWPDRSTDHDAARQFGESIERDSEKYWDSGEMRAKYGNRWHVRGLVVSSSHQRRGIGQALMEEVLQRAQRENVVVGLLNSLGEA
;
A
#
# COMPACT_ATOMS: atom_id res chain seq x y z
N MET A 1 -42.14 2.28 -11.08
CA MET A 1 -40.79 2.02 -10.52
C MET A 1 -40.23 3.36 -10.07
N THR A 2 -40.40 3.69 -8.79
CA THR A 2 -39.98 4.97 -8.20
C THR A 2 -38.48 4.93 -7.91
N ARG A 3 -37.75 5.98 -8.29
CA ARG A 3 -36.31 6.13 -8.05
C ARG A 3 -36.06 6.17 -6.53
N PHE A 4 -35.25 5.25 -6.01
CA PHE A 4 -34.84 5.23 -4.60
C PHE A 4 -34.31 6.61 -4.18
N GLY A 5 -34.84 7.14 -3.08
CA GLY A 5 -34.50 8.46 -2.54
C GLY A 5 -35.56 9.55 -2.76
N ASN A 6 -36.65 9.26 -3.48
CA ASN A 6 -37.76 10.21 -3.66
C ASN A 6 -38.97 9.95 -2.74
N ASP A 7 -38.83 9.00 -1.81
CA ASP A 7 -39.87 8.62 -0.86
C ASP A 7 -40.02 9.67 0.25
N GLU A 8 -41.25 9.86 0.72
CA GLU A 8 -41.62 10.76 1.82
C GLU A 8 -40.63 10.75 3.02
N PRO A 9 -40.20 9.58 3.56
CA PRO A 9 -39.24 9.55 4.67
C PRO A 9 -37.84 10.03 4.29
N ALA A 10 -37.37 9.76 3.06
CA ALA A 10 -36.06 10.20 2.58
C ALA A 10 -36.01 11.72 2.43
N ARG A 11 -37.10 12.33 1.92
CA ARG A 11 -37.22 13.79 1.81
C ARG A 11 -37.24 14.48 3.18
N ARG A 12 -37.91 13.89 4.18
CA ARG A 12 -37.92 14.42 5.55
C ARG A 12 -36.55 14.33 6.23
N LEU A 13 -35.80 13.24 6.00
CA LEU A 13 -34.43 13.11 6.47
C LEU A 13 -33.52 14.18 5.87
N ILE A 14 -33.61 14.42 4.55
CA ILE A 14 -32.83 15.46 3.86
C ILE A 14 -33.23 16.86 4.36
N ALA A 15 -34.52 17.14 4.52
CA ALA A 15 -35.00 18.42 5.03
C ALA A 15 -34.64 18.67 6.50
N ALA A 16 -34.59 17.63 7.33
CA ALA A 16 -34.11 17.71 8.72
C ALA A 16 -32.59 17.95 8.80
N GLN A 17 -31.85 17.45 7.80
CA GLN A 17 -30.40 17.57 7.72
C GLN A 17 -29.93 18.90 7.09
N ASP A 18 -30.81 19.64 6.40
CA ASP A 18 -30.55 20.97 5.84
C ASP A 18 -30.66 22.08 6.91
N SER A 19 -29.99 21.86 8.03
CA SER A 19 -29.83 22.89 9.06
C SER A 19 -28.80 23.91 8.61
N PHE A 20 -29.11 25.20 8.80
CA PHE A 20 -28.18 26.31 8.57
C PHE A 20 -26.82 26.08 9.25
N TRP A 21 -26.83 25.49 10.45
CA TRP A 21 -25.63 25.09 11.18
C TRP A 21 -24.79 24.03 10.47
N CYS A 22 -25.42 23.02 9.85
CA CYS A 22 -24.70 22.03 9.04
C CYS A 22 -24.03 22.69 7.83
N ARG A 23 -24.71 23.63 7.17
CA ARG A 23 -24.13 24.41 6.06
C ARG A 23 -22.95 25.27 6.52
N LEU A 24 -23.05 25.92 7.67
CA LEU A 24 -21.95 26.71 8.24
C LEU A 24 -20.74 25.84 8.63
N CYS A 25 -20.97 24.67 9.23
CA CYS A 25 -19.92 23.70 9.54
C CYS A 25 -19.24 23.16 8.28
N LEU A 26 -20.00 22.85 7.23
CA LEU A 26 -19.46 22.44 5.92
C LEU A 26 -18.58 23.53 5.31
N TRP A 27 -19.02 24.79 5.37
CA TRP A 27 -18.21 25.94 4.93
C TRP A 27 -16.91 26.08 5.73
N GLY A 28 -16.98 25.94 7.05
CA GLY A 28 -15.79 25.97 7.92
C GLY A 28 -14.81 24.83 7.62
N LEU A 29 -15.33 23.62 7.40
CA LEU A 29 -14.52 22.47 6.97
C LEU A 29 -13.89 22.72 5.61
N GLN A 30 -14.63 23.25 4.64
CA GLN A 30 -14.13 23.56 3.31
C GLN A 30 -12.99 24.57 3.37
N ILE A 31 -13.17 25.67 4.12
CA ILE A 31 -12.12 26.68 4.32
C ILE A 31 -10.88 26.05 4.97
N ARG A 32 -11.07 25.25 6.02
CA ARG A 32 -9.96 24.54 6.67
C ARG A 32 -9.23 23.63 5.69
N THR A 33 -9.94 22.82 4.91
CA THR A 33 -9.34 21.93 3.92
C THR A 33 -8.61 22.70 2.82
N SER A 34 -9.15 23.85 2.38
CA SER A 34 -8.48 24.71 1.40
C SER A 34 -7.19 25.32 1.96
N ILE A 35 -7.21 25.78 3.23
CA ILE A 35 -6.01 26.30 3.90
C ILE A 35 -4.96 25.19 4.07
N VAL A 36 -5.36 24.00 4.52
CA VAL A 36 -4.47 22.86 4.68
C VAL A 36 -3.87 22.45 3.34
N ASN A 37 -4.67 22.36 2.27
CA ASN A 37 -4.17 22.02 0.94
C ASN A 37 -3.28 23.12 0.34
N TYR A 38 -3.46 24.38 0.74
CA TYR A 38 -2.59 25.47 0.31
C TYR A 38 -1.24 25.45 1.04
N LEU A 39 -1.24 25.25 2.37
CA LEU A 39 0.00 25.16 3.15
C LEU A 39 0.75 23.83 2.93
N TRP A 40 0.01 22.74 2.77
CA TRP A 40 0.51 21.40 2.46
C TRP A 40 -0.23 20.87 1.23
N PRO A 41 0.23 21.23 0.02
CA PRO A 41 -0.29 20.62 -1.20
C PRO A 41 -0.11 19.11 -1.11
N ASP A 42 -1.21 18.41 -1.36
CA ASP A 42 -1.25 16.95 -1.32
C ASP A 42 -0.34 16.37 -2.41
N ARG A 43 0.86 15.94 -1.97
CA ARG A 43 1.89 15.37 -2.84
C ARG A 43 1.59 13.92 -3.23
N SER A 44 0.56 13.29 -2.65
CA SER A 44 0.21 11.91 -2.97
C SER A 44 -0.37 11.75 -4.38
N THR A 45 -0.87 12.84 -4.98
CA THR A 45 -1.45 12.85 -6.33
C THR A 45 -0.53 13.49 -7.38
N ASP A 46 0.75 13.71 -7.05
CA ASP A 46 1.73 14.28 -7.98
C ASP A 46 2.10 13.27 -9.07
N HIS A 47 1.53 13.43 -10.26
CA HIS A 47 1.76 12.57 -11.41
C HIS A 47 3.21 12.61 -11.91
N ASP A 48 3.90 13.74 -11.79
CA ASP A 48 5.28 13.88 -12.24
C ASP A 48 6.22 13.16 -11.27
N ALA A 49 5.97 13.28 -9.95
CA ALA A 49 6.68 12.50 -8.94
C ALA A 49 6.45 11.00 -9.09
N ALA A 50 5.20 10.58 -9.35
CA ALA A 50 4.88 9.17 -9.59
C ALA A 50 5.59 8.62 -10.83
N ARG A 51 5.65 9.42 -11.91
CA ARG A 51 6.39 9.07 -13.12
C ARG A 51 7.90 8.97 -12.85
N GLN A 52 8.49 9.96 -12.18
CA GLN A 52 9.91 9.95 -11.84
C GLN A 52 10.27 8.73 -10.99
N PHE A 53 9.39 8.36 -10.05
CA PHE A 53 9.55 7.17 -9.24
C PHE A 53 9.50 5.89 -10.09
N GLY A 54 8.54 5.77 -11.02
CA GLY A 54 8.46 4.67 -11.97
C GLY A 54 9.73 4.53 -12.83
N GLU A 55 10.22 5.64 -13.39
CA GLU A 55 11.46 5.66 -14.17
C GLU A 55 12.71 5.33 -13.31
N SER A 56 12.67 5.60 -12.01
CA SER A 56 13.73 5.19 -11.08
C SER A 56 13.70 3.67 -10.84
N ILE A 57 12.52 3.09 -10.65
CA ILE A 57 12.33 1.65 -10.47
C ILE A 57 12.83 0.89 -11.71
N GLU A 58 12.48 1.36 -12.90
CA GLU A 58 12.90 0.71 -14.14
C GLU A 58 14.42 0.72 -14.30
N ARG A 59 15.07 1.88 -14.07
CA ARG A 59 16.53 2.01 -14.10
C ARG A 59 17.23 1.13 -13.07
N ASP A 60 16.69 1.06 -11.85
CA ASP A 60 17.25 0.19 -10.82
C ASP A 60 17.04 -1.29 -11.17
N SER A 61 15.90 -1.65 -11.76
CA SER A 61 15.64 -3.02 -12.22
C SER A 61 16.63 -3.44 -13.29
N GLU A 62 16.85 -2.60 -14.30
CA GLU A 62 17.81 -2.88 -15.35
C GLU A 62 19.23 -3.04 -14.80
N LYS A 63 19.66 -2.12 -13.93
CA LYS A 63 21.01 -2.12 -13.38
C LYS A 63 21.28 -3.31 -12.46
N TYR A 64 20.36 -3.62 -11.54
CA TYR A 64 20.60 -4.59 -10.48
C TYR A 64 19.99 -5.96 -10.73
N TRP A 65 19.03 -6.12 -11.64
CA TRP A 65 18.29 -7.37 -11.80
C TRP A 65 18.24 -7.88 -13.24
N ASP A 66 17.93 -7.02 -14.21
CA ASP A 66 17.61 -7.45 -15.57
C ASP A 66 18.80 -7.44 -16.54
N SER A 67 19.93 -6.83 -16.15
CA SER A 67 21.17 -6.93 -16.91
C SER A 67 21.59 -8.39 -17.09
N GLY A 68 22.20 -8.71 -18.25
CA GLY A 68 22.55 -10.09 -18.58
C GLY A 68 23.45 -10.77 -17.55
N GLU A 69 24.37 -10.01 -16.94
CA GLU A 69 25.23 -10.50 -15.86
C GLU A 69 24.43 -10.79 -14.58
N MET A 70 23.54 -9.88 -14.17
CA MET A 70 22.75 -10.06 -12.95
C MET A 70 21.70 -11.15 -13.11
N ARG A 71 21.11 -11.32 -14.30
CA ARG A 71 20.22 -12.47 -14.60
C ARG A 71 20.97 -13.79 -14.56
N ALA A 72 22.20 -13.85 -15.05
CA ALA A 72 23.01 -15.06 -14.97
C ALA A 72 23.36 -15.43 -13.51
N LYS A 73 23.61 -14.43 -12.64
CA LYS A 73 23.98 -14.64 -11.23
C LYS A 73 22.79 -14.81 -10.28
N TYR A 74 21.70 -14.08 -10.50
CA TYR A 74 20.58 -13.92 -9.56
C TYR A 74 19.21 -14.13 -10.19
N GLY A 75 19.15 -14.53 -11.47
CA GLY A 75 17.88 -14.82 -12.15
C GLY A 75 17.16 -16.02 -11.54
N ASN A 76 17.90 -17.03 -11.10
CA ASN A 76 17.37 -18.14 -10.30
C ASN A 76 17.45 -17.78 -8.82
N ARG A 77 16.31 -17.35 -8.25
CA ARG A 77 16.20 -16.89 -6.86
C ARG A 77 14.89 -17.31 -6.26
N TRP A 78 14.91 -17.51 -4.95
CA TRP A 78 13.71 -17.82 -4.18
C TRP A 78 13.17 -16.56 -3.52
N HIS A 79 11.85 -16.45 -3.46
CA HIS A 79 11.17 -15.32 -2.83
C HIS A 79 10.26 -15.82 -1.73
N VAL A 80 10.51 -15.37 -0.50
CA VAL A 80 9.56 -15.56 0.60
C VAL A 80 8.68 -14.32 0.68
N ARG A 81 7.45 -14.43 0.17
CA ARG A 81 6.47 -13.33 0.15
C ARG A 81 5.93 -12.98 1.53
N GLY A 82 5.91 -13.94 2.45
CA GLY A 82 5.47 -13.74 3.82
C GLY A 82 5.64 -15.02 4.63
N LEU A 83 6.01 -14.87 5.89
CA LEU A 83 6.07 -15.94 6.87
C LEU A 83 5.19 -15.56 8.06
N VAL A 84 4.09 -16.29 8.24
CA VAL A 84 3.12 -16.00 9.30
C VAL A 84 3.09 -17.17 10.27
N VAL A 85 3.29 -16.86 11.56
CA VAL A 85 3.12 -17.81 12.66
C VAL A 85 1.88 -17.40 13.45
N SER A 86 0.97 -18.35 13.65
CA SER A 86 -0.24 -18.15 14.47
C SER A 86 0.11 -17.57 15.84
N SER A 87 -0.67 -16.61 16.33
CA SER A 87 -0.41 -15.87 17.58
C SER A 87 -0.16 -16.79 18.78
N SER A 88 -0.93 -17.88 18.88
CA SER A 88 -0.81 -18.92 19.92
C SER A 88 0.53 -19.67 19.92
N HIS A 89 1.29 -19.58 18.82
CA HIS A 89 2.53 -20.30 18.56
C HIS A 89 3.74 -19.36 18.34
N GLN A 90 3.54 -18.05 18.47
CA GLN A 90 4.62 -17.07 18.38
C GLN A 90 5.59 -17.18 19.55
N ARG A 91 6.81 -16.63 19.38
CA ARG A 91 7.91 -16.64 20.38
C ARG A 91 8.38 -18.03 20.81
N ARG A 92 8.00 -19.08 20.06
CA ARG A 92 8.46 -20.47 20.25
C ARG A 92 9.55 -20.90 19.25
N GLY A 93 10.16 -19.96 18.53
CA GLY A 93 11.19 -20.25 17.53
C GLY A 93 10.68 -20.85 16.21
N ILE A 94 9.38 -21.07 16.04
CA ILE A 94 8.81 -21.72 14.85
C ILE A 94 9.11 -20.94 13.56
N GLY A 95 8.99 -19.61 13.60
CA GLY A 95 9.32 -18.78 12.44
C GLY A 95 10.80 -18.87 12.05
N GLN A 96 11.69 -18.94 13.04
CA GLN A 96 13.12 -19.14 12.81
C GLN A 96 13.40 -20.51 12.17
N ALA A 97 12.81 -21.58 12.70
CA ALA A 97 12.98 -22.93 12.17
C ALA A 97 12.48 -23.05 10.72
N LEU A 98 11.33 -22.43 10.39
CA LEU A 98 10.82 -22.39 9.03
C LEU A 98 11.73 -21.61 8.08
N MET A 99 12.25 -20.46 8.51
CA MET A 99 13.18 -19.67 7.71
C MET A 99 14.51 -20.42 7.49
N GLU A 100 14.99 -21.10 8.52
CA GLU A 100 16.23 -21.88 8.45
C GLU A 100 16.13 -22.99 7.40
N GLU A 101 15.01 -23.73 7.35
CA GLU A 101 14.80 -24.75 6.33
C GLU A 101 14.78 -24.16 4.91
N VAL A 102 14.15 -22.99 4.72
CA VAL A 102 14.14 -22.29 3.42
C VAL A 102 15.55 -21.89 3.02
N LEU A 103 16.33 -21.31 3.94
CA LEU A 103 17.71 -20.91 3.68
C LEU A 103 18.61 -22.10 3.38
N GLN A 104 18.45 -23.21 4.11
CA GLN A 104 19.20 -24.44 3.85
C GLN A 104 18.93 -25.00 2.45
N ARG A 105 17.66 -25.01 2.01
CA ARG A 105 17.32 -25.46 0.65
C ARG A 105 17.87 -24.53 -0.41
N ALA A 106 17.74 -23.23 -0.23
CA ALA A 106 18.29 -22.24 -1.15
C ALA A 106 19.82 -22.35 -1.26
N GLN A 107 20.51 -22.62 -0.14
CA GLN A 107 21.95 -22.87 -0.13
C GLN A 107 22.33 -24.13 -0.92
N ARG A 108 21.56 -25.22 -0.80
CA ARG A 108 21.79 -26.45 -1.60
C ARG A 108 21.64 -26.20 -3.10
N GLU A 109 20.71 -25.34 -3.48
CA GLU A 109 20.47 -24.98 -4.88
C GLU A 109 21.36 -23.83 -5.38
N ASN A 110 22.19 -23.25 -4.51
CA ASN A 110 23.03 -22.09 -4.79
C ASN A 110 22.22 -20.91 -5.36
N VAL A 111 21.05 -20.66 -4.77
CA VAL A 111 20.15 -19.57 -5.14
C VAL A 111 20.03 -18.57 -4.00
N VAL A 112 19.89 -17.29 -4.36
CA VAL A 112 19.70 -16.22 -3.38
C VAL A 112 18.24 -16.18 -2.93
N VAL A 113 18.01 -15.87 -1.66
CA VAL A 113 16.66 -15.70 -1.09
C VAL A 113 16.37 -14.22 -0.89
N GLY A 114 15.32 -13.72 -1.53
CA GLY A 114 14.73 -12.42 -1.27
C GLY A 114 13.64 -12.52 -0.20
N LEU A 115 13.71 -11.64 0.80
CA LEU A 115 12.67 -11.47 1.82
C LEU A 115 11.91 -10.18 1.52
N LEU A 116 10.63 -10.32 1.13
CA LEU A 116 9.74 -9.19 1.04
C LEU A 116 9.03 -9.05 2.39
N ASN A 117 9.17 -7.88 3.03
CA ASN A 117 8.39 -7.55 4.22
C ASN A 117 7.20 -6.69 3.80
N SER A 118 6.03 -6.92 4.40
CA SER A 118 4.80 -6.17 4.10
C SER A 118 4.79 -4.74 4.64
N LEU A 119 5.95 -4.17 5.01
CA LEU A 119 6.10 -2.77 5.46
C LEU A 119 6.22 -1.80 4.27
N GLY A 120 5.41 -1.98 3.24
CA GLY A 120 5.40 -1.17 2.02
C GLY A 120 4.01 -0.73 1.57
N GLU A 121 2.99 -0.89 2.42
CA GLU A 121 1.67 -0.27 2.24
C GLU A 121 1.46 0.68 3.42
N ALA A 122 1.85 1.94 3.25
CA ALA A 122 1.55 3.06 4.15
C ALA A 122 1.42 4.34 3.34
#